data_AF-A0A0D0P9A6-F1
#
_entry.id   AF-A0A0D0P9A6-F1
#
_cell.length_a   1.000
_cell.length_b   1.000
_cell.length_c   1.000
_cell.angle_alpha   90.00
_cell.angle_beta   90.00
_cell.angle_gamma   90.00
#
_symmetry.space_group_name_H-M   'P 1'
#
loop_
_entity.id
_entity.type
_entity.pdbx_description
1 polymer ?
#
loop_
_entity_poly.entity_id
_entity_poly.type
_entity_poly.pdbx_seq_one_letter_code
_entity_poly.pdbx_strand_id
1 'polypeptide(L)' 'MSSYIRTRPAMASKRLDLPSVCDICGFARSTRRHQTCSKLRQQRKSEEWAALMAEKLVARAAREKRYSR' A
#
# COMPACT_ATOMS: atom_id res chain seq x y z
N MET A 1 -20.40 -5.73 19.23
CA MET A 1 -19.60 -5.82 17.98
C MET A 1 -18.82 -4.52 17.83
N SER A 2 -17.53 -4.53 18.15
CA SER A 2 -16.69 -3.32 18.15
C SER A 2 -16.36 -2.88 16.73
N SER A 3 -16.93 -1.75 16.30
CA SER A 3 -16.66 -1.09 15.01
C SER A 3 -15.35 -0.32 15.06
N TYR A 4 -14.24 -1.03 15.27
CA TYR A 4 -12.92 -0.40 15.12
C TYR A 4 -12.73 -0.08 13.64
N ILE A 5 -12.68 1.22 13.30
CA ILE A 5 -12.42 1.70 11.93
C ILE A 5 -11.09 1.07 11.48
N ARG A 6 -11.16 0.05 10.62
CA ARG A 6 -9.98 -0.66 10.13
C ARG A 6 -9.13 0.32 9.33
N THR A 7 -7.98 0.69 9.87
CA THR A 7 -7.02 1.58 9.22
C THR A 7 -6.38 0.94 8.00
N ARG A 8 -6.36 -0.40 7.93
CA ARG A 8 -5.82 -1.17 6.81
C ARG A 8 -6.93 -1.95 6.10
N PRO A 9 -6.92 -2.00 4.76
CA PRO A 9 -7.89 -2.78 4.00
C PRO A 9 -7.83 -4.26 4.35
N ALA A 10 -8.94 -4.98 4.12
CA ALA A 10 -9.00 -6.42 4.31
C ALA A 10 -7.94 -7.13 3.46
N MET A 11 -7.37 -8.21 3.98
CA MET A 11 -6.50 -9.07 3.18
C MET A 11 -7.29 -9.66 2.01
N ALA A 12 -6.65 -9.77 0.85
CA ALA A 12 -7.29 -10.35 -0.33
C ALA A 12 -7.75 -11.79 -0.02
N SER A 13 -9.02 -12.09 -0.23
CA SER A 13 -9.61 -13.42 0.00
C SER A 13 -9.38 -14.39 -1.16
N LYS A 14 -9.09 -13.87 -2.36
CA LYS A 14 -8.76 -14.65 -3.55
C LYS A 14 -7.24 -14.72 -3.75
N ARG A 15 -6.77 -15.75 -4.45
CA ARG A 15 -5.37 -15.81 -4.91
C ARG A 15 -5.09 -14.59 -5.76
N LEU A 16 -3.99 -13.92 -5.46
CA LEU A 16 -3.41 -12.90 -6.32
C LEU A 16 -2.72 -13.66 -7.46
N ASP A 17 -3.11 -13.39 -8.71
CA ASP A 17 -2.39 -13.87 -9.89
C ASP A 17 -1.06 -13.11 -10.01
N LEU A 18 -0.09 -13.49 -9.17
CA LEU A 18 1.24 -12.90 -9.22
C LEU A 18 1.99 -13.44 -10.45
N PRO A 19 2.67 -12.57 -11.21
CA PRO A 19 3.50 -13.01 -12.32
C PRO A 19 4.61 -13.95 -11.84
N SER A 20 4.91 -14.99 -12.62
CA SER A 20 6.04 -15.91 -12.35
C SER A 20 7.40 -15.22 -12.35
N VAL A 21 7.49 -14.03 -12.95
CA VAL A 21 8.71 -13.21 -13.04
C VAL A 21 8.65 -12.04 -12.07
N CYS A 22 9.79 -11.67 -11.50
CA CYS A 22 9.91 -10.49 -10.66
C CYS A 22 9.96 -9.23 -11.53
N ASP A 23 9.06 -8.30 -11.25
CA ASP A 23 8.95 -6.94 -11.78
C ASP A 23 10.16 -6.03 -11.52
N ILE A 24 11.01 -6.36 -10.55
CA ILE A 24 12.18 -5.54 -10.19
C ILE A 24 13.44 -6.03 -10.90
N CYS A 25 13.72 -7.34 -10.83
CA CYS A 25 14.97 -7.90 -11.33
C CYS A 25 14.82 -8.76 -12.59
N GLY A 26 13.60 -9.00 -13.08
CA GLY A 26 13.36 -9.78 -14.29
C GLY A 26 13.59 -11.29 -14.18
N PHE A 27 14.01 -11.80 -13.01
CA PHE A 27 14.22 -13.23 -12.78
C PHE A 27 12.94 -13.93 -12.31
N ALA A 28 12.88 -15.25 -12.50
CA ALA A 28 11.79 -16.07 -11.99
C ALA A 28 11.67 -16.00 -10.46
N ARG A 29 10.47 -15.72 -9.93
CA ARG A 29 10.19 -15.57 -8.48
C ARG A 29 10.50 -16.82 -7.66
N SER A 30 10.56 -17.99 -8.29
CA SER A 30 10.96 -19.26 -7.68
C SER A 30 12.43 -19.27 -7.23
N THR A 31 13.26 -18.37 -7.75
CA THR A 31 14.67 -18.28 -7.37
C THR A 31 14.87 -17.58 -6.02
N ARG A 32 15.89 -18.00 -5.25
CA ARG A 32 16.12 -17.54 -3.86
C ARG A 32 16.81 -16.16 -3.72
N ARG A 33 16.85 -15.34 -4.78
CA ARG A 33 17.65 -14.07 -4.82
C ARG A 33 16.83 -12.80 -4.56
N HIS A 34 15.60 -12.91 -4.07
CA HIS A 34 14.64 -11.80 -4.01
C HIS A 34 14.63 -10.99 -2.71
N GLN A 35 15.63 -11.14 -1.84
CA GLN A 35 15.66 -10.40 -0.56
C GLN A 35 15.67 -8.89 -0.77
N THR A 36 16.55 -8.38 -1.64
CA THR A 36 16.63 -6.95 -1.96
C THR A 36 15.38 -6.45 -2.66
N CYS A 37 14.84 -7.22 -3.61
CA CYS A 37 13.58 -6.89 -4.29
C CYS A 37 12.40 -6.82 -3.33
N SER A 38 12.36 -7.70 -2.33
CA SER A 38 11.32 -7.68 -1.29
C SER A 38 11.40 -6.41 -0.45
N LYS A 39 12.61 -6.03 0.00
CA LYS A 39 12.82 -4.77 0.74
C LYS A 39 12.38 -3.55 -0.05
N LEU A 40 12.75 -3.46 -1.32
CA LEU A 40 12.32 -2.38 -2.22
C LEU A 40 10.80 -2.31 -2.36
N ARG A 41 10.11 -3.45 -2.51
CA ARG A 41 8.64 -3.50 -2.52
C ARG A 41 8.03 -2.99 -1.23
N GLN A 42 8.58 -3.39 -0.09
CA GLN A 42 8.10 -2.95 1.22
C GLN A 42 8.30 -1.44 1.39
N GLN A 43 9.43 -0.90 0.95
CA GLN A 43 9.72 0.53 0.98
C GLN A 43 8.74 1.32 0.10
N ARG A 44 8.56 0.94 -1.17
CA ARG A 44 7.60 1.60 -2.07
C ARG A 44 6.19 1.62 -1.50
N LYS A 45 5.74 0.49 -0.94
CA LYS A 45 4.42 0.41 -0.28
C LYS A 45 4.30 1.32 0.94
N SER A 46 5.40 1.54 1.66
CA SER A 46 5.43 2.49 2.78
C SER A 46 5.36 3.94 2.32
N GLU A 47 6.05 4.27 1.22
CA GLU A 47 6.02 5.60 0.58
C GLU A 47 4.62 5.90 0.01
N GLU A 48 4.02 4.95 -0.73
CA GLU A 48 2.64 5.04 -1.22
C GLU A 48 1.65 5.26 -0.07
N TRP A 49 1.82 4.56 1.04
CA TRP A 49 0.97 4.74 2.21
C TRP A 49 1.14 6.11 2.86
N ALA A 50 2.37 6.61 2.95
CA ALA A 50 2.65 7.95 3.48
C ALA A 50 2.00 9.03 2.61
N ALA A 51 2.10 8.91 1.28
CA ALA A 51 1.46 9.82 0.33
C ALA A 51 -0.07 9.82 0.48
N LEU A 52 -0.70 8.64 0.54
CA LEU A 52 -2.15 8.51 0.73
C LEU A 52 -2.61 9.16 2.05
N MET A 53 -1.85 8.98 3.13
CA MET A 53 -2.17 9.62 4.42
C MET A 53 -2.03 11.15 4.35
N ALA A 54 -1.01 11.67 3.66
CA ALA A 54 -0.85 13.10 3.44
C ALA A 54 -2.03 13.69 2.64
N GLU A 55 -2.45 13.03 1.56
CA GLU A 55 -3.62 13.43 0.76
C GLU A 55 -4.91 13.44 1.61
N LYS A 56 -5.11 12.42 2.45
CA LYS A 56 -6.25 12.37 3.39
C LYS A 56 -6.25 13.54 4.37
N LEU A 57 -5.08 13.94 4.88
CA LEU A 57 -4.96 15.08 5.78
C LEU A 57 -5.30 16.39 5.06
N VAL A 58 -4.79 16.58 3.84
CA VAL A 58 -5.12 17.74 3.01
C VAL A 58 -6.62 17.79 2.71
N ALA A 59 -7.22 16.67 2.31
CA ALA A 59 -8.65 16.57 2.04
C ALA A 59 -9.51 16.86 3.28
N ARG A 60 -9.09 16.40 4.47
CA ARG A 60 -9.77 16.72 5.74
C ARG A 60 -9.69 18.22 6.03
N ALA A 61 -8.50 18.82 5.93
CA ALA A 61 -8.31 20.26 6.17
C ALA A 61 -9.10 21.12 5.17
N ALA A 62 -9.16 20.72 3.89
CA ALA A 62 -9.97 21.41 2.89
C ALA A 62 -11.48 21.30 3.18
N ARG A 63 -11.93 20.17 3.73
CA ARG A 63 -13.33 19.98 4.14
C ARG A 63 -13.67 20.87 5.34
N GLU A 64 -12.82 20.95 6.36
CA GLU A 64 -13.00 21.85 7.51
C GLU A 64 -13.07 23.34 7.08
N LYS A 65 -12.21 23.75 6.15
CA LYS A 65 -12.26 25.09 5.55
C LYS A 65 -13.55 25.38 4.77
N ARG A 66 -14.21 24.34 4.24
CA ARG A 66 -15.47 24.49 3.49
C ARG A 66 -16.68 24.68 4.40
N TYR A 67 -16.68 24.07 5.59
CA TYR A 67 -17.79 24.18 6.56
C TYR A 67 -17.67 25.38 7.51
N SER A 68 -16.53 26.10 7.49
CA SER A 68 -16.30 27.31 8.28
C SER A 68 -16.65 28.60 7.53
N ARG A 69 -17.37 28.50 6.41
CA ARG A 69 -17.78 29.60 5.54
C ARG A 69 -19.30 29.67 5.49
#